data_AF-A0ABD3XZ84-F1
#
_entry.id   AF-A0ABD3XZ84-F1
#
_cell.length_a   1.000
_cell.length_b   1.000
_cell.length_c   1.000
_cell.angle_alpha   90.00
_cell.angle_beta   90.00
_cell.angle_gamma   90.00
#
_symmetry.space_group_name_H-M   'P 1'
#
loop_
_entity.id
_entity.type
_entity.pdbx_description
1 polymer ?
#
loop_
_entity_poly.entity_id
_entity_poly.type
_entity_poly.pdbx_seq_one_letter_code
_entity_poly.pdbx_strand_id
1 'polypeptide(L)'
;MADTDQQLKMVKSMLRATLISSKDGIPADTLLRDYEELTMEPLPFKSLGFSSLEEFIQSIPDVVEVIRNADVFVYKAVPCNKTQHVIELVRRQKSRGKTKNNEARKPGRQNPTQRRDVFERMGPRPKVPDHAHIGLSMSANAS
;
A
#
# COMPACT_ATOMS: atom_id res chain seq x y z
N MET A 1 -8.36 -16.76 36.01
CA MET A 1 -7.09 -16.21 35.45
C MET A 1 -6.79 -16.74 34.04
N ALA A 2 -7.69 -17.48 33.38
CA ALA A 2 -7.50 -17.92 32.00
C ALA A 2 -7.88 -16.82 30.99
N ASP A 3 -8.82 -15.95 31.36
CA ASP A 3 -9.41 -14.95 30.48
C ASP A 3 -8.43 -13.83 30.11
N THR A 4 -7.57 -13.42 31.06
CA THR A 4 -6.57 -12.37 30.85
C THR A 4 -5.46 -12.78 29.88
N ASP A 5 -5.01 -14.03 29.92
CA ASP A 5 -3.99 -14.55 29.01
C ASP A 5 -4.52 -14.64 27.58
N GLN A 6 -5.75 -15.13 27.43
CA GLN A 6 -6.43 -15.19 26.14
C GLN A 6 -6.67 -13.79 25.57
N GLN A 7 -7.09 -12.83 26.40
CA GLN A 7 -7.25 -11.43 26.00
C GLN A 7 -5.91 -10.83 25.58
N LEU A 8 -4.83 -11.05 26.35
CA LEU A 8 -3.50 -10.57 26.01
C LEU A 8 -3.03 -11.14 24.65
N LYS A 9 -3.26 -12.42 24.40
CA LYS A 9 -2.91 -13.08 23.14
C LYS A 9 -3.68 -12.49 21.95
N MET A 10 -4.98 -12.22 22.11
CA MET A 10 -5.80 -11.57 21.09
C MET A 10 -5.29 -10.15 20.81
N VAL A 11 -5.05 -9.36 21.85
CA VAL A 11 -4.51 -8.00 21.74
C VAL A 11 -3.14 -8.00 21.04
N LYS A 12 -2.23 -8.91 21.41
CA LYS A 12 -0.94 -9.07 20.74
C LYS A 12 -1.11 -9.35 19.24
N SER A 13 -2.07 -10.22 18.87
CA SER A 13 -2.34 -10.55 17.47
C SER A 13 -2.90 -9.35 16.70
N MET A 14 -3.84 -8.61 17.29
CA MET A 14 -4.43 -7.42 16.67
C MET A 14 -3.41 -6.31 16.52
N LEU A 15 -2.65 -6.02 17.58
CA LEU A 15 -1.58 -5.02 17.58
C LEU A 15 -0.54 -5.33 16.50
N ARG A 16 -0.19 -6.61 16.33
CA ARG A 16 0.71 -7.05 15.28
C ARG A 16 0.13 -6.79 13.88
N ALA A 17 -1.16 -7.04 13.67
CA ALA A 17 -1.83 -6.73 12.40
C ALA A 17 -1.82 -5.23 12.10
N THR A 18 -2.10 -4.38 13.10
CA THR A 18 -2.00 -2.92 12.99
C THR A 18 -0.60 -2.46 12.62
N LEU A 19 0.43 -2.98 13.29
CA LEU A 19 1.80 -2.57 13.01
C LEU A 19 2.32 -3.09 11.66
N ILE A 20 1.81 -4.24 11.18
CA ILE A 20 2.17 -4.78 9.86
C ILE A 20 1.51 -3.98 8.73
N SER A 21 0.29 -3.46 8.92
CA SER A 21 -0.38 -2.66 7.89
C SER A 21 0.35 -1.33 7.63
N SER A 22 1.07 -0.82 8.64
CA SER A 22 1.85 0.41 8.56
C SER A 22 3.31 0.15 8.17
N LYS A 23 3.62 0.39 6.89
CA LYS A 23 4.96 0.21 6.30
C LYS A 23 6.10 0.85 7.10
N ASP A 24 5.94 2.12 7.46
CA ASP A 24 7.00 2.92 8.09
C ASP A 24 6.94 2.88 9.62
N GLY A 25 6.03 2.08 10.18
CA GLY A 25 5.70 2.06 11.60
C GLY A 25 4.66 3.11 11.96
N ILE A 26 4.27 3.11 13.24
CA ILE A 26 3.23 3.99 13.79
C ILE A 26 3.84 4.86 14.88
N PRO A 27 3.74 6.19 14.80
CA PRO A 27 4.10 7.10 15.90
C PRO A 27 3.39 6.74 17.20
N ALA A 28 4.05 6.96 18.33
CA ALA A 28 3.47 6.65 19.64
C ALA A 28 2.13 7.35 19.89
N ASP A 29 2.01 8.62 19.48
CA ASP A 29 0.79 9.42 19.60
C ASP A 29 -0.40 8.88 18.80
N THR A 30 -0.16 8.20 17.67
CA THR A 30 -1.23 7.74 16.77
C THR A 30 -1.55 6.26 16.94
N LEU A 31 -0.74 5.50 17.67
CA LEU A 31 -0.93 4.05 17.81
C LEU A 31 -2.30 3.68 18.37
N LEU A 32 -2.78 4.39 19.39
CA LEU A 32 -4.10 4.08 19.99
C LEU A 32 -5.22 4.26 18.96
N ARG A 33 -5.14 5.32 18.16
CA ARG A 33 -6.10 5.61 17.11
C ARG A 33 -6.06 4.57 16.01
N ASP A 34 -4.88 4.25 15.48
CA ASP A 34 -4.74 3.26 14.39
C ASP A 34 -5.18 1.86 14.85
N TYR A 35 -4.95 1.52 16.13
CA TYR A 35 -5.43 0.28 16.72
C TYR A 35 -6.96 0.25 16.78
N GLU A 36 -7.57 1.32 17.27
CA GLU A 36 -9.04 1.45 17.34
C GLU A 36 -9.68 1.44 15.95
N GLU A 37 -9.09 2.13 14.97
CA GLU A 37 -9.58 2.13 13.58
C GLU A 37 -9.55 0.72 12.95
N LEU A 38 -8.55 -0.10 13.28
CA LEU A 38 -8.45 -1.46 12.73
C LEU A 38 -9.31 -2.49 13.47
N THR A 39 -9.39 -2.38 14.80
CA THR A 39 -10.06 -3.38 15.65
C THR A 39 -11.49 -2.99 16.00
N MET A 40 -11.88 -1.74 15.72
CA MET A 40 -13.11 -1.10 16.17
C MET A 40 -13.28 -1.08 17.70
N GLU A 41 -12.19 -1.30 18.44
CA GLU A 41 -12.18 -1.35 19.91
C GLU A 41 -10.95 -0.60 20.48
N PRO A 42 -11.10 0.08 21.62
CA PRO A 42 -9.96 0.72 22.28
C PRO A 42 -9.00 -0.33 22.85
N LEU A 43 -7.69 -0.03 22.85
CA LEU A 43 -6.68 -0.92 23.40
C LEU A 43 -6.89 -1.14 24.92
N PRO A 44 -7.16 -2.38 25.39
CA PRO A 44 -7.54 -2.62 26.78
C PRO A 44 -6.32 -2.77 27.73
N PHE A 45 -5.30 -1.93 27.60
CA PHE A 45 -4.07 -2.03 28.42
C PHE A 45 -4.33 -1.84 29.93
N LYS A 46 -5.30 -0.99 30.31
CA LYS A 46 -5.70 -0.80 31.71
C LYS A 46 -6.30 -2.06 32.32
N SER A 47 -7.15 -2.77 31.56
CA SER A 47 -7.77 -4.02 31.99
C SER A 47 -6.75 -5.16 32.09
N LEU A 48 -5.63 -5.04 31.38
CA LEU A 48 -4.51 -5.98 31.45
C LEU A 48 -3.54 -5.67 32.62
N GLY A 49 -3.79 -4.60 33.39
CA GLY A 49 -3.00 -4.22 34.57
C GLY A 49 -1.86 -3.24 34.31
N PHE A 50 -1.80 -2.61 33.13
CA PHE A 50 -0.78 -1.62 32.78
C PHE A 50 -1.27 -0.19 33.06
N SER A 51 -0.37 0.65 33.56
CA SER A 51 -0.64 2.05 33.90
C SER A 51 -0.58 2.97 32.68
N SER A 52 0.18 2.59 31.65
CA SER A 52 0.39 3.39 30.44
C SER A 52 0.64 2.51 29.21
N LEU A 53 0.42 3.08 28.03
CA LEU A 53 0.71 2.42 26.75
C LEU A 53 2.18 1.99 26.68
N GLU A 54 3.10 2.86 27.09
CA GLU A 54 4.54 2.57 27.06
C GLU A 54 4.89 1.34 27.89
N GLU A 55 4.31 1.21 29.09
CA GLU A 55 4.51 0.06 29.98
C GLU A 55 3.98 -1.23 29.33
N PHE A 56 2.81 -1.15 28.68
CA PHE A 56 2.26 -2.27 27.92
C PHE A 56 3.21 -2.68 26.79
N ILE A 57 3.70 -1.74 25.97
CA ILE A 57 4.62 -2.02 24.87
C ILE A 57 5.94 -2.62 25.37
N GLN A 58 6.49 -2.11 26.47
CA GLN A 58 7.71 -2.66 27.09
C GLN A 58 7.52 -4.10 27.59
N SER A 59 6.30 -4.50 27.95
CA SER A 59 5.99 -5.87 28.37
C SER A 59 5.92 -6.88 27.22
N ILE A 60 5.82 -6.42 25.96
CA ILE A 60 5.64 -7.27 24.77
C ILE A 60 6.72 -7.06 23.68
N PRO A 61 8.02 -7.19 24.03
CA PRO A 61 9.12 -7.02 23.07
C PRO A 61 9.12 -8.07 21.95
N ASP A 62 8.31 -9.13 22.07
CA ASP A 62 8.11 -10.15 21.03
C ASP A 62 7.22 -9.65 19.87
N VAL A 63 6.42 -8.60 20.10
CA VAL A 63 5.48 -8.06 19.14
C VAL A 63 5.95 -6.72 18.57
N VAL A 64 6.48 -5.85 19.42
CA VAL A 64 6.74 -4.46 19.06
C VAL A 64 8.22 -4.10 19.24
N GLU A 65 8.79 -3.53 18.19
CA GLU A 65 10.09 -2.88 18.19
C GLU A 65 9.89 -1.38 18.35
N VAL A 66 10.58 -0.78 19.32
CA VAL A 66 10.55 0.67 19.57
C VAL A 66 11.75 1.31 18.88
N ILE A 67 11.48 2.20 17.94
CA ILE A 67 12.51 2.94 17.20
C ILE A 67 12.39 4.42 17.55
N ARG A 68 13.49 5.03 17.98
CA ARG A 68 13.57 6.47 18.20
C ARG A 68 14.00 7.18 16.93
N ASN A 69 13.11 7.98 16.34
CA ASN A 69 13.40 8.84 15.20
C ASN A 69 13.44 10.30 15.65
N ALA A 70 14.65 10.86 15.81
CA ALA A 70 14.87 12.17 16.42
C ALA A 70 14.18 12.27 17.80
N ASP A 71 13.06 12.98 17.87
CA ASP A 71 12.29 13.23 19.08
C ASP A 71 10.97 12.44 19.16
N VAL A 72 10.70 11.55 18.20
CA VAL A 72 9.45 10.78 18.16
C VAL A 72 9.74 9.28 18.28
N PHE A 73 8.99 8.60 19.14
CA PHE A 73 8.97 7.13 19.20
C PHE A 73 8.05 6.57 18.12
N VAL A 74 8.58 5.64 17.34
CA VAL A 74 7.87 4.92 16.28
C VAL A 74 7.87 3.44 16.63
N TYR A 75 6.68 2.85 16.67
CA TYR A 75 6.47 1.44 16.94
C TYR A 75 6.39 0.66 15.62
N LYS A 76 7.13 -0.45 15.54
CA LYS A 76 7.11 -1.37 14.38
C LYS A 76 6.83 -2.80 14.82
N ALA A 77 6.27 -3.59 13.91
CA ALA A 77 6.09 -5.01 14.14
C ALA A 77 7.45 -5.73 14.09
N VAL A 78 7.80 -6.48 15.13
CA VAL A 78 8.93 -7.41 15.11
C VAL A 78 8.60 -8.50 14.09
N PRO A 79 9.46 -8.88 13.13
CA PRO A 79 9.18 -9.99 12.22
C PRO A 79 9.22 -11.35 12.94
N CYS A 80 8.29 -12.24 12.62
CA CYS A 80 8.33 -13.66 13.04
C CYS A 80 8.15 -14.56 11.82
N ASN A 81 8.44 -15.85 11.95
CA ASN A 81 8.39 -16.81 10.84
C ASN A 81 7.05 -16.77 10.05
N LYS A 82 5.93 -16.53 10.73
CA LYS A 82 4.59 -16.45 10.09
C LYS A 82 4.31 -15.09 9.41
N THR A 83 4.94 -14.01 9.87
CA THR A 83 4.61 -12.63 9.45
C THR A 83 5.71 -11.98 8.61
N GLN A 84 6.89 -12.60 8.52
CA GLN A 84 8.05 -12.06 7.82
C GLN A 84 7.76 -11.80 6.33
N HIS A 85 7.13 -12.77 5.65
CA HIS A 85 6.78 -12.60 4.24
C HIS A 85 5.78 -11.44 4.03
N VAL A 86 4.79 -11.31 4.91
CA VAL A 86 3.81 -10.22 4.85
C VAL A 86 4.48 -8.86 5.07
N ILE A 87 5.37 -8.76 6.06
CA ILE A 87 6.15 -7.53 6.32
C ILE A 87 6.97 -7.15 5.08
N GLU A 88 7.63 -8.12 4.44
CA GLU A 88 8.40 -7.87 3.22
C GLU A 88 7.51 -7.40 2.06
N LEU A 89 6.32 -7.99 1.89
CA LEU A 89 5.35 -7.54 0.89
C LEU A 89 4.91 -6.09 1.16
N VAL A 90 4.61 -5.73 2.41
CA VAL A 90 4.21 -4.37 2.78
C VAL A 90 5.35 -3.38 2.55
N ARG A 91 6.60 -3.74 2.88
CA ARG A 91 7.79 -2.89 2.63
C ARG A 91 7.95 -2.53 1.15
N ARG A 92 7.60 -3.46 0.25
CA ARG A 92 7.67 -3.27 -1.21
C ARG A 92 6.50 -2.48 -1.77
N GLN A 93 5.46 -2.19 -0.99
CA GLN A 93 4.37 -1.33 -1.45
C GLN A 93 4.89 0.07 -1.80
N LYS A 94 4.37 0.58 -2.92
CA LYS A 94 4.68 1.93 -3.39
C LYS A 94 4.13 2.92 -2.37
N SER A 95 5.01 3.69 -1.75
CA SER A 95 4.59 4.83 -0.93
C SER A 95 3.77 5.75 -1.82
N ARG A 96 2.61 6.21 -1.33
CA ARG A 96 1.86 7.31 -1.95
C ARG A 96 2.62 8.62 -1.76
N GLY A 97 3.82 8.70 -2.32
CA GLY A 97 4.56 9.95 -2.43
C GLY A 97 3.88 10.79 -3.51
N LYS A 98 3.62 12.07 -3.20
CA LYS A 98 3.41 13.09 -4.24
C LYS A 98 4.45 12.85 -5.32
N THR A 99 4.00 12.66 -6.56
CA THR A 99 4.88 12.63 -7.73
C THR A 99 5.80 13.84 -7.63
N LYS A 100 7.06 13.64 -7.21
CA LYS A 100 8.09 14.64 -7.45
C LYS A 100 8.22 14.62 -8.96
N ASN A 101 7.55 15.56 -9.61
CA ASN A 101 7.66 15.79 -11.03
C ASN A 101 9.12 16.15 -11.28
N ASN A 102 9.94 15.15 -11.56
CA ASN A 102 11.33 15.35 -11.93
C ASN A 102 11.33 15.74 -13.42
N GLU A 103 10.69 16.86 -13.73
CA GLU A 103 10.80 17.58 -15.00
C GLU A 103 12.09 18.42 -14.97
N ALA A 104 13.20 17.80 -14.63
CA ALA A 104 14.49 18.44 -14.71
C ALA A 104 15.54 17.41 -15.12
N ARG A 105 16.01 17.61 -16.35
CA ARG A 105 17.26 17.09 -16.94
C ARG A 105 17.16 15.75 -17.68
N LYS A 106 16.58 15.80 -18.88
CA LYS A 106 17.30 15.25 -20.04
C LYS A 106 18.06 16.42 -20.69
N PRO A 107 19.40 16.47 -20.65
CA PRO A 107 20.12 17.35 -21.56
C PRO A 107 19.82 16.86 -22.98
N GLY A 108 19.47 17.80 -23.86
CA GLY A 108 19.14 17.50 -25.25
C GLY A 108 20.24 16.65 -25.90
N ARG A 109 19.88 15.45 -26.36
CA ARG A 109 20.62 14.83 -27.45
C ARG A 109 20.23 15.57 -28.71
N GLN A 110 21.00 16.59 -29.05
CA GLN A 110 21.04 17.08 -30.42
C GLN A 110 21.57 15.91 -31.26
N ASN A 111 20.74 15.33 -32.13
CA ASN A 111 21.20 14.47 -33.20
C ASN A 111 21.66 15.37 -34.35
N PRO A 112 22.97 15.49 -34.66
CA PRO A 112 23.41 16.17 -35.85
C PRO A 112 23.39 15.15 -36.99
N THR A 113 22.21 14.84 -37.52
CA THR A 113 22.13 14.13 -38.80
C THR A 113 21.62 15.10 -39.85
N GLN A 114 22.49 16.03 -40.25
CA GLN A 114 22.45 16.49 -41.63
C GLN A 114 22.80 15.27 -42.49
N ARG A 115 21.82 14.71 -43.19
CA ARG A 115 21.87 14.46 -44.63
C ARG A 115 20.80 13.46 -45.10
N ARG A 116 20.02 13.93 -46.09
CA ARG A 116 19.35 13.20 -47.17
C ARG A 116 17.88 12.83 -46.96
N ASP A 117 17.03 13.78 -47.37
CA ASP A 117 15.96 13.62 -48.35
C ASP A 117 15.82 12.21 -48.97
N VAL A 118 14.92 11.35 -48.44
CA VAL A 118 14.39 10.18 -49.20
C VAL A 118 12.97 9.74 -48.78
N PHE A 119 12.14 10.58 -48.14
CA PHE A 119 10.73 10.21 -47.92
C PHE A 119 9.74 11.33 -48.24
N GLU A 120 10.01 12.05 -49.33
CA GLU A 120 9.05 12.90 -50.03
C GLU A 120 8.31 12.04 -51.08
N ARG A 121 7.66 10.94 -50.69
CA ARG A 121 6.88 10.12 -51.64
C ARG A 121 5.87 9.15 -51.02
N MET A 122 4.95 9.64 -50.18
CA MET A 122 3.63 9.00 -50.06
C MET A 122 2.60 10.02 -49.58
N GLY A 123 1.62 10.33 -50.44
CA GLY A 123 0.57 11.31 -50.18
C GLY A 123 -0.35 10.97 -49.00
N PRO A 124 -1.34 11.82 -48.71
CA PRO A 124 -2.20 11.68 -47.53
C PRO A 124 -2.97 10.35 -47.56
N ARG A 125 -3.11 9.72 -46.39
CA ARG A 125 -3.83 8.44 -46.22
C ARG A 125 -5.31 8.59 -46.63
N PRO A 126 -5.90 7.61 -47.33
CA PRO A 126 -7.32 7.64 -47.67
C PRO A 126 -8.18 7.49 -46.40
N LYS A 127 -9.30 8.23 -46.34
CA LYS A 127 -10.33 8.07 -45.31
C LYS A 127 -11.06 6.75 -45.53
N VAL A 128 -11.22 5.99 -44.45
CA VAL A 128 -11.97 4.73 -44.45
C VAL A 128 -13.45 4.97 -44.81
N PRO A 129 -14.09 4.14 -45.66
CA PRO A 129 -15.52 4.25 -45.95
C PRO A 129 -16.34 3.73 -44.77
N ASP A 130 -17.41 4.45 -44.43
CA ASP A 130 -18.48 3.97 -43.56
C ASP A 130 -19.24 2.86 -44.32
N HIS A 131 -19.05 1.60 -43.92
CA HIS A 131 -19.68 0.47 -44.59
C HIS A 131 -21.12 0.31 -44.10
N ALA A 132 -22.04 0.80 -44.94
CA ALA A 132 -23.47 0.59 -44.85
C ALA A 132 -23.88 -0.90 -44.90
N HIS A 133 -24.98 -1.18 -44.21
CA HIS A 133 -25.99 -2.22 -44.43
C HIS A 133 -25.55 -3.58 -45.01
N ILE A 134 -25.63 -4.61 -44.17
CA ILE A 134 -25.84 -5.98 -44.63
C ILE A 134 -27.25 -6.38 -44.22
N GLY A 135 -28.16 -6.34 -45.19
CA GLY A 135 -29.51 -6.88 -45.05
C GLY A 135 -29.46 -8.38 -44.80
N LEU A 136 -30.19 -8.84 -43.78
CA LEU A 136 -30.50 -10.25 -43.60
C LEU A 136 -31.90 -10.50 -44.16
N SER A 137 -31.93 -11.19 -45.30
CA SER A 137 -33.12 -11.66 -45.99
C SER A 137 -33.77 -12.84 -45.26
N MET A 138 -35.10 -12.76 -45.12
CA MET A 138 -36.13 -13.81 -45.23
C MET A 138 -35.89 -15.19 -44.59
N SER A 139 -36.79 -15.61 -43.70
CA SER A 139 -37.52 -16.87 -43.90
C SER A 139 -38.86 -16.86 -43.14
N ALA A 140 -39.92 -17.27 -43.83
CA ALA A 140 -41.27 -17.47 -43.32
C ALA A 140 -41.32 -18.73 -42.44
N ASN A 141 -42.26 -18.77 -41.49
CA ASN A 141 -42.88 -20.02 -41.05
C ASN A 141 -44.34 -19.73 -40.67
N ALA A 142 -45.24 -20.37 -41.40
CA ALA A 142 -46.64 -20.53 -41.06
C ALA A 142 -46.78 -21.67 -40.05
N SER A 143 -47.65 -21.49 -39.06
CA SER A 143 -48.62 -22.45 -38.51
C SER A 143 -49.25 -21.91 -37.23
#